data_AF-A0AB73T2S2-F1
#
_entry.id   AF-A0AB73T2S2-F1
#
_cell.length_a   1.000
_cell.length_b   1.000
_cell.length_c   1.000
_cell.angle_alpha   90.00
_cell.angle_beta   90.00
_cell.angle_gamma   90.00
#
_symmetry.space_group_name_H-M   'P 1'
#
loop_
_entity.id
_entity.type
_entity.pdbx_description
1 polymer ?
#
loop_
_entity_poly.entity_id
_entity_poly.type
_entity_poly.pdbx_seq_one_letter_code
_entity_poly.pdbx_strand_id
1 'polypeptide(L)'
;MKKVLEFDAVLIKNQDMDAAYVEVPYDIKVMFGKSRLPVHATFDGEPYDGQVVKMGTPCHIIGVRKDIRAKIGKQPGDKVHVTLEEREKPKPAFSTVDEYIASYSGDVRQRMEMLRQIILECSPDITEKISWGMATFVLNGNLVHFSGEKRHLGFHPSPSAIEAFKDRFADYKYSKGTLQLPYDKPMPYELLRQMVMFRVQEQTKK
;
A
#
# COMPACT_ATOMS: atom_id res chain seq x y z
N MET A 1 -4.18 27.50 -8.40
CA MET A 1 -5.59 27.11 -8.57
C MET A 1 -5.64 25.60 -8.75
N LYS A 2 -6.42 24.89 -7.93
CA LYS A 2 -6.59 23.44 -8.11
C LYS A 2 -7.48 23.21 -9.32
N LYS A 3 -7.10 22.24 -10.17
CA LYS A 3 -7.84 21.92 -11.39
C LYS A 3 -8.99 20.99 -11.02
N VAL A 4 -10.21 21.49 -11.17
CA VAL A 4 -11.44 20.70 -11.04
C VAL A 4 -11.87 20.27 -12.44
N LEU A 5 -12.16 18.99 -12.61
CA LEU A 5 -12.80 18.45 -13.81
C LEU A 5 -14.27 18.21 -13.50
N GLU A 6 -15.14 18.52 -14.45
CA GLU A 6 -16.59 18.41 -14.29
C GLU A 6 -17.20 17.92 -15.60
N PHE A 7 -17.99 16.85 -15.53
CA PHE A 7 -18.58 16.20 -16.71
C PHE A 7 -19.74 15.28 -16.31
N ASP A 8 -20.63 15.03 -17.27
CA ASP A 8 -21.65 13.98 -17.15
C ASP A 8 -21.13 12.68 -17.74
N ALA A 9 -21.39 11.57 -17.07
CA ALA A 9 -21.04 10.23 -17.54
C ALA A 9 -22.15 9.22 -17.26
N VAL A 10 -22.15 8.13 -18.02
CA VAL A 10 -23.09 7.03 -17.83
C VAL A 10 -22.48 6.03 -16.85
N LEU A 11 -23.27 5.58 -15.87
CA LEU A 11 -22.87 4.49 -14.99
C LEU A 11 -22.80 3.18 -15.76
N ILE A 12 -21.62 2.56 -15.81
CA ILE A 12 -21.40 1.29 -16.48
C ILE A 12 -21.26 0.20 -15.41
N LYS A 13 -21.98 -0.90 -15.58
CA LYS A 13 -21.87 -2.08 -14.71
C LYS A 13 -20.68 -2.92 -15.17
N ASN A 14 -19.87 -3.37 -14.21
CA ASN A 14 -18.92 -4.44 -14.49
C ASN A 14 -19.68 -5.75 -14.73
N GLN A 15 -19.34 -6.49 -15.80
CA GLN A 15 -20.11 -7.65 -16.26
C GLN A 15 -20.19 -8.76 -15.19
N ASP A 16 -19.15 -8.92 -14.38
CA ASP A 16 -19.03 -10.04 -13.43
C ASP A 16 -19.22 -9.63 -11.96
N MET A 17 -19.43 -8.35 -11.66
CA MET A 17 -19.47 -7.84 -10.28
C MET A 17 -20.61 -6.83 -10.07
N ASP A 18 -21.05 -6.68 -8.82
CA ASP A 18 -21.94 -5.56 -8.42
C ASP A 18 -21.20 -4.21 -8.35
N ALA A 19 -20.09 -4.09 -9.08
CA ALA A 19 -19.31 -2.87 -9.21
C ALA A 19 -19.85 -2.04 -10.39
N ALA A 20 -19.98 -0.74 -10.19
CA ALA A 20 -20.23 0.22 -11.26
C ALA A 20 -19.09 1.22 -11.33
N TYR A 21 -18.88 1.80 -12.50
CA TYR A 21 -17.88 2.83 -12.73
C TYR A 21 -18.39 3.82 -13.78
N VAL A 22 -17.71 4.96 -13.88
CA VAL A 22 -17.87 5.91 -14.98
C VAL A 22 -16.57 6.05 -15.73
N GLU A 23 -16.66 6.26 -17.03
CA GLU A 23 -15.52 6.62 -17.87
C GLU A 23 -15.21 8.11 -17.71
N VAL A 24 -13.94 8.41 -17.47
CA VAL A 24 -13.44 9.77 -17.36
C VAL A 24 -13.01 10.21 -18.76
N PRO A 25 -13.66 11.22 -19.37
CA PRO A 25 -13.44 11.61 -20.77
C PRO A 25 -12.12 12.39 -20.98
N TYR A 26 -11.23 12.37 -19.98
CA TYR A 26 -9.97 13.09 -20.01
C TYR A 26 -8.78 12.15 -19.88
N ASP A 27 -7.69 12.50 -20.57
CA ASP A 27 -6.41 11.84 -20.36
C ASP A 27 -5.72 12.41 -19.11
N ILE A 28 -5.91 11.71 -17.99
CA ILE A 28 -5.31 12.06 -16.70
C ILE A 28 -3.78 12.01 -16.75
N LYS A 29 -3.19 11.16 -17.60
CA LYS A 29 -1.73 11.08 -17.74
C LYS A 29 -1.18 12.32 -18.43
N VAL A 30 -1.88 12.83 -19.45
CA VAL A 30 -1.51 14.08 -20.13
C VAL A 30 -1.75 15.28 -19.21
N MET A 31 -2.87 15.31 -18.47
CA MET A 31 -3.22 16.48 -17.66
C MET A 31 -2.50 16.59 -16.33
N PHE A 32 -2.18 15.46 -15.67
CA PHE A 32 -1.60 15.44 -14.31
C PHE A 32 -0.28 14.68 -14.23
N GLY A 33 0.21 14.09 -15.32
CA GLY A 33 1.45 13.30 -15.33
C GLY A 33 1.37 11.99 -14.55
N LYS A 34 0.16 11.53 -14.18
CA LYS A 34 -0.06 10.40 -13.26
C LYS A 34 -0.92 9.32 -13.91
N SER A 35 -0.53 8.04 -13.76
CA SER A 35 -1.34 6.89 -14.20
C SER A 35 -2.48 6.53 -13.23
N ARG A 36 -2.39 7.00 -11.98
CA ARG A 36 -3.43 6.88 -10.95
C ARG A 36 -3.55 8.22 -10.23
N LEU A 37 -4.74 8.81 -10.24
CA LEU A 37 -4.99 10.12 -9.65
C LEU A 37 -5.94 9.97 -8.45
N PRO A 38 -5.45 10.14 -7.21
CA PRO A 38 -6.33 10.32 -6.06
C PRO A 38 -7.16 11.59 -6.24
N VAL A 39 -8.46 11.50 -5.96
CA VAL A 39 -9.39 12.61 -6.15
C VAL A 39 -10.35 12.74 -4.97
N HIS A 40 -10.77 13.97 -4.70
CA HIS A 40 -12.07 14.25 -4.09
C HIS A 40 -13.07 14.30 -5.24
N ALA A 41 -13.94 13.31 -5.32
CA ALA A 41 -14.97 13.23 -6.33
C ALA A 41 -16.33 13.58 -5.75
N THR A 42 -17.26 14.01 -6.59
CA THR A 42 -18.69 13.94 -6.27
C THR A 42 -19.44 13.22 -7.37
N PHE A 43 -20.52 12.54 -7.01
CA PHE A 43 -21.47 11.93 -7.92
C PHE A 43 -22.84 12.52 -7.61
N ASP A 44 -23.40 13.33 -8.50
CA ASP A 44 -24.63 14.11 -8.25
C ASP A 44 -24.57 14.88 -6.89
N GLY A 45 -23.39 15.40 -6.53
CA GLY A 45 -23.13 16.10 -5.27
C GLY A 45 -22.79 15.20 -4.07
N GLU A 46 -22.97 13.87 -4.15
CA GLU A 46 -22.55 12.95 -3.07
C GLU A 46 -21.02 12.78 -3.08
N PRO A 47 -20.34 13.08 -1.97
CA PRO A 47 -18.87 13.08 -1.92
C PRO A 47 -18.28 11.67 -1.90
N TYR A 48 -17.13 11.52 -2.55
CA TYR A 48 -16.38 10.28 -2.61
C TYR A 48 -14.87 10.50 -2.74
N ASP A 49 -14.12 9.98 -1.78
CA ASP A 49 -12.66 9.92 -1.89
C ASP A 49 -12.26 8.64 -2.63
N GLY A 50 -11.71 8.83 -3.82
CA GLY A 50 -11.43 7.74 -4.74
C GLY A 50 -10.10 7.89 -5.46
N GLN A 51 -9.94 7.05 -6.49
CA GLN A 51 -8.85 7.14 -7.44
C GLN A 51 -9.38 6.93 -8.85
N VAL A 52 -8.96 7.80 -9.76
CA VAL A 52 -9.10 7.59 -11.20
C VAL A 52 -7.95 6.68 -11.65
N VAL A 53 -8.27 5.60 -12.33
CA VAL A 53 -7.32 4.56 -12.71
C VAL A 53 -7.53 4.11 -14.16
N LYS A 54 -6.48 3.61 -14.81
CA LYS A 54 -6.57 2.91 -16.09
C LYS A 54 -6.49 1.40 -15.85
N MET A 55 -7.62 0.71 -15.83
CA MET A 55 -7.74 -0.72 -15.49
C MET A 55 -7.85 -1.58 -16.75
N GLY A 56 -6.86 -1.53 -17.64
CA GLY A 56 -6.90 -2.27 -18.92
C GLY A 56 -7.97 -1.77 -19.91
N THR A 57 -8.68 -0.70 -19.57
CA THR A 57 -9.66 -0.01 -20.41
C THR A 57 -8.97 1.01 -21.34
N PRO A 58 -9.57 1.36 -22.51
CA PRO A 58 -9.06 2.42 -23.37
C PRO A 58 -8.97 3.77 -22.64
N CYS A 59 -10.00 4.06 -21.84
CA CYS A 59 -10.19 5.30 -21.08
C CYS A 59 -9.86 5.12 -19.59
N HIS A 60 -9.63 6.22 -18.87
CA HIS A 60 -9.56 6.20 -17.41
C HIS A 60 -10.95 6.01 -16.81
N ILE A 61 -11.05 5.38 -15.65
CA ILE A 61 -12.32 5.13 -14.95
C ILE A 61 -12.24 5.49 -13.47
N ILE A 62 -13.39 5.78 -12.87
CA ILE A 62 -13.56 5.88 -11.41
C ILE A 62 -14.76 5.04 -10.99
N GLY A 63 -14.55 4.21 -9.96
CA GLY A 63 -15.60 3.35 -9.42
C GLY A 63 -16.64 4.14 -8.63
N VAL A 64 -17.92 3.79 -8.81
CA VAL A 64 -19.05 4.35 -8.08
C VAL A 64 -19.62 3.26 -7.17
N ARG A 65 -19.43 3.44 -5.87
CA ARG A 65 -19.84 2.44 -4.88
C ARG A 65 -21.36 2.24 -4.86
N LYS A 66 -21.79 1.06 -4.42
CA LYS A 66 -23.21 0.70 -4.32
C LYS A 66 -24.00 1.61 -3.37
N ASP A 67 -23.41 1.97 -2.24
CA ASP A 67 -24.02 2.87 -1.26
C ASP A 67 -24.19 4.29 -1.81
N ILE A 68 -23.20 4.80 -2.55
CA ILE A 68 -23.32 6.08 -3.26
C ILE A 68 -24.45 6.02 -4.29
N ARG A 69 -24.46 5.00 -5.16
CA ARG A 69 -25.53 4.78 -6.15
C ARG A 69 -26.93 4.77 -5.51
N ALA A 70 -27.07 4.08 -4.39
CA ALA A 70 -28.33 4.02 -3.65
C ALA A 70 -28.74 5.40 -3.09
N LYS A 71 -27.80 6.19 -2.58
CA LYS A 71 -28.06 7.55 -2.07
C LYS A 71 -28.50 8.52 -3.16
N ILE A 72 -27.86 8.47 -4.33
CA ILE A 72 -28.19 9.36 -5.46
C ILE A 72 -29.35 8.83 -6.32
N GLY A 73 -29.89 7.65 -5.99
CA GLY A 73 -31.00 7.03 -6.71
C GLY A 73 -30.66 6.65 -8.15
N LYS A 74 -29.40 6.29 -8.44
CA LYS A 74 -28.93 5.96 -9.79
C LYS A 74 -28.50 4.49 -9.92
N GLN A 75 -28.77 3.90 -11.08
CA GLN A 75 -28.39 2.55 -11.47
C GLN A 75 -27.53 2.55 -12.75
N PRO A 76 -26.85 1.43 -13.09
CA PRO A 76 -26.14 1.33 -14.36
C PRO A 76 -27.06 1.64 -15.55
N GLY A 77 -26.59 2.46 -16.47
CA GLY A 77 -27.35 3.05 -17.57
C GLY A 77 -27.76 4.50 -17.34
N ASP A 78 -27.85 4.94 -16.08
CA ASP A 78 -28.21 6.32 -15.78
C ASP A 78 -27.02 7.26 -15.97
N LYS A 79 -27.33 8.53 -16.31
CA LYS A 79 -26.36 9.61 -16.27
C LYS A 79 -26.14 10.09 -14.84
N VAL A 80 -24.88 10.36 -14.51
CA VAL A 80 -24.43 10.93 -13.25
C VAL A 80 -23.51 12.11 -13.55
N HIS A 81 -23.69 13.20 -12.83
CA HIS A 81 -22.83 14.36 -12.87
C HIS A 81 -21.62 14.14 -11.96
N VAL A 82 -20.42 14.28 -12.50
CA VAL A 82 -19.17 13.93 -11.83
C VAL A 82 -18.27 15.15 -11.73
N THR A 83 -17.86 15.47 -10.51
CA THR A 83 -16.75 16.41 -10.29
C THR A 83 -15.54 15.66 -9.77
N LEU A 84 -14.34 16.03 -10.22
CA LEU A 84 -13.07 15.46 -9.77
C LEU A 84 -12.09 16.59 -9.45
N GLU A 85 -11.67 16.68 -8.20
CA GLU A 85 -10.57 17.53 -7.76
C GLU A 85 -9.38 16.65 -7.39
N GLU A 86 -8.18 16.97 -7.88
CA GLU A 86 -6.97 16.26 -7.47
C GLU A 86 -6.79 16.35 -5.95
N ARG A 87 -6.67 15.18 -5.34
CA ARG A 87 -6.33 15.04 -3.92
C ARG A 87 -4.84 14.84 -3.78
N GLU A 88 -4.20 15.74 -3.06
CA GLU A 88 -2.81 15.56 -2.67
C GLU A 88 -2.68 14.28 -1.86
N LYS A 89 -1.71 13.43 -2.22
CA LYS A 89 -1.32 12.35 -1.33
C LYS A 89 -0.72 13.00 -0.07
N PRO A 90 -1.10 12.58 1.14
CA PRO A 90 -0.40 13.02 2.32
C PRO A 90 1.08 12.71 2.12
N LYS A 91 1.93 13.71 2.39
CA LYS A 91 3.38 13.50 2.38
C LYS A 91 3.68 12.37 3.36
N PRO A 92 4.56 11.42 3.00
CA PRO A 92 4.96 10.40 3.95
C PRO A 92 5.57 11.12 5.17
N ALA A 93 5.24 10.64 6.36
CA ALA A 93 5.75 11.23 7.61
C ALA A 93 7.29 11.19 7.68
N PHE A 94 7.90 10.27 6.94
CA PHE A 94 9.34 10.04 6.89
C PHE A 94 9.77 9.87 5.43
N SER A 95 10.94 10.43 5.09
CA SER A 95 11.55 10.31 3.77
C SER A 95 12.59 9.19 3.73
N THR A 96 13.21 8.87 4.87
CA THR A 96 14.27 7.86 4.99
C THR A 96 14.00 6.87 6.14
N VAL A 97 14.66 5.70 6.08
CA VAL A 97 14.62 4.72 7.18
C VAL A 97 15.29 5.27 8.44
N ASP A 98 16.32 6.11 8.30
CA ASP A 98 16.94 6.81 9.42
C ASP A 98 15.96 7.69 10.19
N GLU A 99 15.21 8.55 9.48
CA GLU A 99 14.17 9.38 10.09
C GLU A 99 13.07 8.53 10.75
N TYR A 100 12.67 7.45 10.10
CA TYR A 100 11.67 6.52 10.63
C TYR A 100 12.12 5.92 11.95
N ILE A 101 13.33 5.35 12.02
CA ILE A 101 13.87 4.72 13.23
C ILE A 101 14.13 5.76 14.31
N ALA A 102 14.63 6.95 13.96
CA ALA A 102 14.90 8.03 14.88
C ALA A 102 13.63 8.57 15.57
N SER A 103 12.44 8.34 14.99
CA SER A 103 11.15 8.68 15.61
C SER A 103 10.78 7.77 16.79
N TYR A 104 11.46 6.62 16.95
CA TYR A 104 11.31 5.72 18.08
C TYR A 104 12.42 5.97 19.13
N SER A 105 12.19 5.50 20.35
CA SER A 105 13.15 5.65 21.44
C SER A 105 13.31 4.35 22.24
N GLY A 106 14.37 4.29 23.06
CA GLY A 106 14.64 3.16 23.95
C GLY A 106 14.81 1.83 23.23
N ASP A 107 14.31 0.76 23.86
CA ASP A 107 14.43 -0.62 23.39
C ASP A 107 13.80 -0.82 21.99
N VAL A 108 12.71 -0.13 21.67
CA VAL A 108 12.05 -0.24 20.35
C VAL A 108 12.98 0.24 19.23
N ARG A 109 13.66 1.37 19.44
CA ARG A 109 14.64 1.89 18.47
C ARG A 109 15.82 0.93 18.29
N GLN A 110 16.38 0.42 19.39
CA GLN A 110 17.51 -0.52 19.35
C GLN A 110 17.15 -1.81 18.59
N ARG A 111 15.94 -2.34 18.78
CA ARG A 111 15.45 -3.50 18.03
C ARG A 111 15.31 -3.22 16.53
N MET A 112 14.84 -2.04 16.15
CA MET A 112 14.76 -1.62 14.75
C MET A 112 16.13 -1.48 14.12
N GLU A 113 17.09 -0.87 14.82
CA GLU A 113 18.48 -0.72 14.36
C GLU A 113 19.14 -2.09 14.16
N MET A 114 18.97 -3.00 15.13
CA MET A 114 19.51 -4.37 15.02
C MET A 114 18.87 -5.15 13.86
N LEU A 115 17.54 -5.05 13.69
CA LEU A 115 16.87 -5.71 12.57
C LEU A 115 17.32 -5.13 11.22
N ARG A 116 17.45 -3.80 11.11
CA ARG A 116 17.99 -3.13 9.92
C ARG A 116 19.39 -3.65 9.59
N GLN A 117 20.28 -3.73 10.59
CA GLN A 117 21.63 -4.24 10.40
C GLN A 117 21.61 -5.68 9.87
N ILE A 118 20.83 -6.58 10.51
CA ILE A 118 20.69 -7.97 10.06
C ILE A 118 20.22 -8.05 8.60
N ILE A 119 19.28 -7.20 8.21
CA ILE A 119 18.77 -7.19 6.85
C ILE A 119 19.87 -6.78 5.86
N LEU A 120 20.59 -5.70 6.14
CA LEU A 120 21.65 -5.19 5.26
C LEU A 120 22.87 -6.13 5.19
N GLU A 121 23.16 -6.88 6.25
CA GLU A 121 24.21 -7.91 6.26
C GLU A 121 23.89 -9.11 5.34
N CYS A 122 22.62 -9.33 4.97
CA CYS A 122 22.24 -10.47 4.14
C CYS A 122 22.62 -10.33 2.66
N SER A 123 22.86 -9.11 2.17
CA SER A 123 23.37 -8.85 0.82
C SER A 123 23.81 -7.37 0.68
N PRO A 124 24.96 -7.10 0.04
CA PRO A 124 25.44 -5.73 -0.19
C PRO A 124 24.58 -4.93 -1.18
N ASP A 125 23.73 -5.60 -1.96
CA ASP A 125 22.89 -4.98 -2.98
C ASP A 125 21.54 -4.50 -2.42
N ILE A 126 21.30 -4.72 -1.13
CA ILE A 126 20.07 -4.29 -0.46
C ILE A 126 20.09 -2.77 -0.29
N THR A 127 19.03 -2.11 -0.78
CA THR A 127 18.79 -0.67 -0.60
C THR A 127 17.56 -0.42 0.24
N GLU A 128 17.42 0.82 0.73
CA GLU A 128 16.39 1.20 1.69
C GLU A 128 15.45 2.28 1.12
N LYS A 129 14.17 2.23 1.49
CA LYS A 129 13.21 3.31 1.22
C LYS A 129 12.09 3.31 2.25
N ILE A 130 11.33 4.40 2.30
CA ILE A 130 10.02 4.41 2.93
C ILE A 130 8.95 4.03 1.91
N SER A 131 8.14 3.03 2.26
CA SER A 131 7.00 2.61 1.45
C SER A 131 5.83 2.27 2.34
N TRP A 132 4.64 2.77 1.99
CA TRP A 132 3.42 2.61 2.80
C TRP A 132 3.58 3.02 4.28
N GLY A 133 4.45 3.99 4.55
CA GLY A 133 4.75 4.44 5.92
C GLY A 133 5.62 3.49 6.73
N MET A 134 6.29 2.52 6.09
CA MET A 134 7.12 1.51 6.72
C MET A 134 8.57 1.56 6.20
N ALA A 135 9.51 1.14 7.04
CA ALA A 135 10.87 0.86 6.61
C ALA A 135 10.86 -0.33 5.64
N THR A 136 11.37 -0.11 4.42
CA THR A 136 11.32 -1.08 3.33
C THR A 136 12.71 -1.32 2.77
N PHE A 137 13.07 -2.59 2.65
CA PHE A 137 14.33 -3.04 2.08
C PHE A 137 14.07 -3.64 0.70
N VAL A 138 14.95 -3.35 -0.24
CA VAL A 138 14.78 -3.61 -1.68
C VAL A 138 16.00 -4.31 -2.21
N LEU A 139 15.79 -5.37 -3.00
CA LEU A 139 16.83 -6.05 -3.78
C LEU A 139 16.38 -6.08 -5.25
N ASN A 140 15.69 -7.15 -5.68
CA ASN A 140 15.08 -7.25 -7.03
C ASN A 140 13.57 -6.96 -6.96
N GLY A 141 13.22 -5.86 -6.28
CA GLY A 141 11.88 -5.57 -5.79
C GLY A 141 11.84 -5.50 -4.27
N ASN A 142 10.63 -5.40 -3.69
CA ASN A 142 10.51 -5.33 -2.23
C ASN A 142 10.94 -6.67 -1.60
N LEU A 143 11.98 -6.63 -0.77
CA LEU A 143 12.56 -7.79 -0.11
C LEU A 143 11.79 -8.13 1.17
N VAL A 144 11.83 -7.20 2.13
CA VAL A 144 11.14 -7.24 3.43
C VAL A 144 10.77 -5.82 3.88
N HIS A 145 9.85 -5.73 4.82
CA HIS A 145 9.49 -4.47 5.50
C HIS A 145 9.44 -4.67 7.01
N PHE A 146 9.57 -3.59 7.78
CA PHE A 146 9.09 -3.58 9.15
C PHE A 146 8.35 -2.28 9.51
N SER A 147 7.43 -2.42 10.46
CA SER A 147 6.57 -1.36 10.99
C SER A 147 6.62 -1.34 12.52
N GLY A 148 6.59 -0.15 13.12
CA GLY A 148 6.38 0.01 14.56
C GLY A 148 4.90 0.13 14.87
N GLU A 149 4.41 -0.76 15.73
CA GLU A 149 3.03 -0.75 16.24
C GLU A 149 3.03 -0.45 17.73
N LYS A 150 1.88 -0.11 18.31
CA LYS A 150 1.79 0.27 19.75
C LYS A 150 2.34 -0.78 20.73
N ARG A 151 2.33 -2.06 20.36
CA ARG A 151 2.69 -3.19 21.26
C ARG A 151 3.69 -4.17 20.65
N HIS A 152 4.05 -4.01 19.38
CA HIS A 152 4.90 -4.97 18.68
C HIS A 152 5.58 -4.31 17.49
N LEU A 153 6.64 -4.94 16.99
CA LEU A 153 7.18 -4.67 15.67
C LEU A 153 6.51 -5.61 14.66
N GLY A 154 5.93 -5.08 13.60
CA GLY A 154 5.45 -5.86 12.47
C GLY A 154 6.60 -6.16 11.52
N PHE A 155 6.90 -7.43 11.27
CA PHE A 155 7.88 -7.85 10.27
C PHE A 155 7.17 -8.50 9.07
N HIS A 156 7.45 -8.02 7.86
CA HIS A 156 6.71 -8.38 6.66
C HIS A 156 7.64 -9.03 5.61
N PRO A 157 7.93 -10.33 5.72
CA PRO A 157 8.90 -11.01 4.85
C PRO A 157 8.27 -11.63 3.59
N SER A 158 7.05 -11.22 3.22
CA SER A 158 6.19 -11.85 2.20
C SER A 158 5.58 -13.20 2.62
N PRO A 159 4.52 -13.68 1.92
CA PRO A 159 3.87 -14.94 2.26
C PRO A 159 4.71 -16.20 2.14
N SER A 160 5.65 -16.26 1.18
CA SER A 160 6.52 -17.43 1.00
C SER A 160 7.39 -17.67 2.23
N ALA A 161 7.96 -16.61 2.81
CA ALA A 161 8.78 -16.71 4.01
C ALA A 161 7.96 -17.01 5.27
N ILE A 162 6.73 -16.49 5.39
CA ILE A 162 5.85 -16.88 6.49
C ILE A 162 5.57 -18.38 6.43
N GLU A 163 5.18 -18.88 5.26
CA GLU A 163 4.83 -20.29 5.08
C GLU A 163 6.02 -21.22 5.34
N ALA A 164 7.23 -20.85 4.88
CA ALA A 164 8.43 -21.66 5.06
C ALA A 164 8.95 -21.73 6.52
N PHE A 165 8.57 -20.77 7.38
CA PHE A 165 9.10 -20.67 8.75
C PHE A 165 8.02 -20.74 9.85
N LYS A 166 6.74 -20.93 9.50
CA LYS A 166 5.64 -20.88 10.46
C LYS A 166 5.77 -21.81 11.66
N ASP A 167 6.33 -23.00 11.45
CA ASP A 167 6.52 -23.99 12.51
C ASP A 167 7.60 -23.56 13.54
N ARG A 168 8.34 -22.49 13.24
CA ARG A 168 9.43 -21.94 14.07
C ARG A 168 9.04 -20.66 14.80
N PHE A 169 7.82 -20.17 14.61
CA PHE A 169 7.35 -18.93 15.25
C PHE A 169 7.01 -19.09 16.73
N ALA A 170 7.05 -20.30 17.30
CA ALA A 170 6.71 -20.54 18.70
C ALA A 170 5.40 -19.82 19.08
N ASP A 171 5.44 -18.90 20.05
CA ASP A 171 4.28 -18.13 20.52
C ASP A 171 4.12 -16.75 19.85
N TYR A 172 4.79 -16.50 18.71
CA TYR A 172 4.60 -15.28 17.93
C TYR A 172 3.36 -15.38 17.06
N LYS A 173 2.54 -14.32 17.06
CA LYS A 173 1.38 -14.22 16.18
C LYS A 173 1.84 -13.92 14.76
N TYR A 174 1.21 -14.55 13.79
CA TYR A 174 1.49 -14.29 12.37
C TYR A 174 0.22 -14.35 11.52
N SER A 175 0.31 -13.78 10.33
CA SER A 175 -0.71 -13.81 9.27
C SER A 175 -0.03 -14.08 7.93
N LYS A 176 -0.80 -14.13 6.84
CA LYS A 176 -0.32 -14.52 5.49
C LYS A 176 0.95 -13.80 5.04
N GLY A 177 1.29 -12.61 5.53
CA GLY A 177 2.54 -11.93 5.15
C GLY A 177 3.18 -11.15 6.28
N THR A 178 2.88 -11.46 7.54
CA THR A 178 3.34 -10.67 8.68
C THR A 178 3.60 -11.53 9.89
N LEU A 179 4.71 -11.30 10.56
CA LEU A 179 5.06 -11.81 11.87
C LEU A 179 5.02 -10.64 12.87
N GLN A 180 4.29 -10.79 13.97
CA GLN A 180 4.25 -9.80 15.05
C GLN A 180 5.31 -10.15 16.09
N LEU A 181 6.18 -9.20 16.41
CA LEU A 181 7.26 -9.32 17.39
C LEU A 181 6.94 -8.43 18.61
N PRO A 182 6.28 -8.95 19.65
CA PRO A 182 5.88 -8.18 20.83
C PRO A 182 7.08 -7.55 21.54
N TYR A 183 6.92 -6.33 22.03
CA TYR A 183 8.00 -5.61 22.73
C TYR A 183 8.34 -6.21 24.10
N ASP A 184 7.43 -6.98 24.69
CA ASP A 184 7.59 -7.69 25.96
C ASP A 184 8.26 -9.09 25.80
N LYS A 185 8.61 -9.49 24.57
CA LYS A 185 9.29 -10.75 24.27
C LYS A 185 10.68 -10.52 23.70
N PRO A 186 11.63 -11.47 23.82
CA PRO A 186 12.94 -11.37 23.18
C PRO A 186 12.82 -11.35 21.65
N MET A 187 13.71 -10.64 20.95
CA MET A 187 13.73 -10.68 19.48
C MET A 187 14.36 -11.98 18.98
N PRO A 188 13.72 -12.74 18.07
CA PRO A 188 14.28 -13.95 17.49
C PRO A 188 15.23 -13.63 16.33
N TYR A 189 16.31 -12.86 16.58
CA TYR A 189 17.18 -12.29 15.54
C TYR A 189 17.73 -13.32 14.55
N GLU A 190 18.10 -14.51 15.02
CA GLU A 190 18.61 -15.56 14.14
C GLU A 190 17.54 -16.10 13.19
N LEU A 191 16.29 -16.23 13.67
CA LEU A 191 15.18 -16.59 12.81
C LEU A 191 14.93 -15.50 11.75
N LEU A 192 14.96 -14.22 12.16
CA LEU A 192 14.77 -13.09 11.24
C LEU A 192 15.85 -13.08 10.15
N ARG A 193 17.13 -13.29 10.51
CA ARG A 193 18.24 -13.43 9.55
C ARG A 193 17.95 -14.53 8.53
N GLN A 194 17.56 -15.71 8.99
CA GLN A 194 17.28 -16.85 8.10
C GLN A 194 16.10 -16.59 7.16
N MET A 195 15.06 -15.90 7.64
CA MET A 195 13.93 -15.47 6.80
C MET A 195 14.35 -14.46 5.72
N VAL A 196 15.23 -13.49 6.06
CA VAL A 196 15.74 -12.52 5.09
C VAL A 196 16.64 -13.21 4.07
N MET A 197 17.55 -14.09 4.49
CA MET A 197 18.40 -14.86 3.58
C MET A 197 17.58 -15.74 2.62
N PHE A 198 16.53 -16.39 3.12
CA PHE A 198 15.59 -17.14 2.28
C PHE A 198 14.99 -16.23 1.19
N ARG A 199 14.56 -15.02 1.56
CA ARG A 199 14.02 -14.03 0.62
C ARG A 199 15.04 -13.53 -0.39
N VAL A 200 16.29 -13.31 0.02
CA VAL A 200 17.38 -12.95 -0.88
C VAL A 200 17.58 -14.07 -1.92
N GLN A 201 17.64 -15.33 -1.49
CA GLN A 201 17.78 -16.46 -2.40
C GLN A 201 16.60 -16.61 -3.37
N GLU A 202 15.37 -16.36 -2.89
CA GLU A 202 14.17 -16.41 -3.74
C GLU A 202 14.18 -15.34 -4.84
N GLN A 203 14.79 -14.18 -4.58
CA GLN A 203 14.87 -13.06 -5.52
C GLN A 203 16.09 -13.12 -6.45
N THR A 204 17.12 -13.90 -6.12
CA THR A 204 18.33 -14.05 -6.94
C THR A 204 18.35 -15.32 -7.79
N LYS A 205 17.50 -16.31 -7.49
CA LYS A 205 17.37 -17.56 -8.26
C LYS A 205 16.38 -17.48 -9.43
N LYS A 206 15.81 -16.31 -9.71
CA LYS A 206 14.90 -16.06 -10.84
C LYS A 206 15.63 -15.35 -11.96
#